data_AF-A0A6J6VA43-F1
#
_entry.id   AF-A0A6J6VA43-F1
#
_cell.length_a   1.000
_cell.length_b   1.000
_cell.length_c   1.000
_cell.angle_alpha   90.00
_cell.angle_beta   90.00
_cell.angle_gamma   90.00
#
_symmetry.space_group_name_H-M   'P 1'
#
loop_
_entity.id
_entity.type
_entity.pdbx_description
1 polymer ?
#
loop_
_entity_poly.entity_id
_entity_poly.type
_entity_poly.pdbx_seq_one_letter_code
_entity_poly.pdbx_strand_id
1 'polypeptide(L)'
;MPSPDPSDLRLQYELAGGATMDVGCYALHSQRMISQLVANGEPSIVKTEANAPDGKIDTKLYMQLKYPNGVAALAKGDFESPAFDAPLNVSGSKGSIHIPNFVISGWDARVIVDIGGSKRVEHLPSISTYTYQLLALADAIDLGKPVKTDAKDALAQAILIDAAYTSSNLPLRPTFKI
;
A
#
# COMPACT_ATOMS: atom_id res chain seq x y z
N MET A 1 12.48 -1.64 0.32
CA MET A 1 13.47 -1.11 -0.66
C MET A 1 14.71 -0.62 0.09
N PRO A 2 15.87 -0.42 -0.56
CA PRO A 2 17.05 0.10 0.12
C PRO A 2 16.83 1.50 0.67
N SER A 3 17.55 1.83 1.74
CA SER A 3 17.42 3.12 2.40
C SER A 3 17.78 4.24 1.43
N PRO A 4 16.99 5.33 1.40
CA PRO A 4 17.39 6.52 0.68
C PRO A 4 18.61 7.17 1.34
N ASP A 5 19.19 8.16 0.65
CA ASP A 5 20.25 9.00 1.20
C ASP A 5 19.79 9.66 2.52
N PRO A 6 20.67 9.84 3.54
CA PRO A 6 20.29 10.46 4.80
C PRO A 6 19.70 11.87 4.70
N SER A 7 20.01 12.61 3.63
CA SER A 7 19.46 13.94 3.36
C SER A 7 18.13 13.93 2.58
N ASP A 8 17.68 12.76 2.12
CA ASP A 8 16.47 12.61 1.31
C ASP A 8 15.21 13.04 2.08
N LEU A 9 14.27 13.67 1.39
CA LEU A 9 13.01 14.16 1.97
C LEU A 9 12.20 13.05 2.66
N ARG A 10 12.33 11.80 2.21
CA ARG A 10 11.66 10.65 2.82
C ARG A 10 12.16 10.36 4.23
N LEU A 11 13.29 10.91 4.65
CA LEU A 11 13.81 10.78 6.02
C LEU A 11 13.66 12.07 6.84
N GLN A 12 12.83 13.01 6.39
CA GLN A 12 12.60 14.29 7.08
C GLN A 12 11.19 14.34 7.68
N TYR A 13 11.10 14.35 9.02
CA TYR A 13 9.82 14.39 9.75
C TYR A 13 8.98 15.62 9.40
N GLU A 14 9.61 16.79 9.36
CA GLU A 14 8.93 18.06 9.08
C GLU A 14 8.32 18.11 7.67
N LEU A 15 8.77 17.25 6.75
CA LEU A 15 8.21 17.09 5.39
C LEU A 15 7.24 15.91 5.27
N ALA A 16 6.78 15.38 6.41
CA ALA A 16 5.92 14.20 6.48
C ALA A 16 6.54 12.95 5.83
N GLY A 17 7.86 12.76 5.94
CA GLY A 17 8.56 11.57 5.44
C GLY A 17 8.25 10.27 6.21
N GLY A 18 9.02 9.23 5.94
CA GLY A 18 8.96 7.92 6.57
C GLY A 18 8.61 6.81 5.59
N ALA A 19 9.06 5.60 5.88
CA ALA A 19 8.83 4.42 5.05
C ALA A 19 7.33 4.16 4.85
N THR A 20 6.49 4.42 5.85
CA THR A 20 5.04 4.26 5.76
C THR A 20 4.39 5.30 4.87
N MET A 21 4.86 6.56 4.88
CA MET A 21 4.32 7.59 3.99
C MET A 21 4.72 7.37 2.54
N ASP A 22 5.94 6.88 2.29
CA ASP A 22 6.45 6.68 0.92
C ASP A 22 6.05 5.32 0.33
N VAL A 23 6.50 4.20 0.92
CA VAL A 23 6.28 2.86 0.35
C VAL A 23 5.16 2.08 1.04
N GLY A 24 4.98 2.28 2.34
CA GLY A 24 3.94 1.59 3.12
C GLY A 24 2.52 2.05 2.77
N CYS A 25 2.36 3.26 2.22
CA CYS A 25 1.07 3.80 1.83
C CYS A 25 0.47 2.97 0.68
N TYR A 26 1.29 2.52 -0.28
CA TYR A 26 0.87 1.60 -1.34
C TYR A 26 0.49 0.25 -0.78
N ALA A 27 1.24 -0.27 0.20
CA ALA A 27 0.93 -1.53 0.85
C ALA A 27 -0.45 -1.46 1.54
N LEU A 28 -0.71 -0.43 2.34
CA LEU A 28 -2.04 -0.21 2.96
C LEU A 28 -3.14 0.00 1.91
N HIS A 29 -2.90 0.82 0.90
CA HIS A 29 -3.88 1.12 -0.13
C HIS A 29 -4.26 -0.14 -0.91
N SER A 30 -3.29 -1.01 -1.25
CA SER A 30 -3.58 -2.29 -1.92
C SER A 30 -4.51 -3.19 -1.12
N GLN A 31 -4.37 -3.22 0.21
CA GLN A 31 -5.26 -3.98 1.11
C GLN A 31 -6.69 -3.41 1.08
N ARG A 32 -6.82 -2.08 1.12
CA ARG A 32 -8.11 -1.40 1.02
C ARG A 32 -8.79 -1.64 -0.34
N MET A 33 -8.03 -1.58 -1.43
CA MET A 33 -8.55 -1.75 -2.79
C MET A 33 -9.15 -3.14 -3.05
N ILE A 34 -8.62 -4.19 -2.41
CA ILE A 34 -9.17 -5.55 -2.54
C ILE A 34 -10.17 -5.91 -1.44
N SER A 35 -10.32 -5.05 -0.43
CA SER A 35 -11.04 -5.32 0.82
C SER A 35 -12.47 -5.80 0.62
N GLN A 36 -13.21 -5.15 -0.28
CA GLN A 36 -14.59 -5.52 -0.60
C GLN A 36 -14.69 -6.91 -1.23
N LEU A 37 -13.74 -7.25 -2.11
CA LEU A 37 -13.70 -8.54 -2.80
C LEU A 37 -13.30 -9.69 -1.87
N VAL A 38 -12.38 -9.44 -0.93
CA VAL A 38 -11.83 -10.48 -0.06
C VAL A 38 -12.58 -10.63 1.26
N ALA A 39 -13.19 -9.55 1.75
CA ALA A 39 -13.72 -9.52 3.11
C ALA A 39 -14.92 -8.60 3.35
N ASN A 40 -15.54 -8.07 2.30
CA ASN A 40 -16.78 -7.28 2.36
C ASN A 40 -16.69 -6.09 3.32
N GLY A 41 -15.52 -5.45 3.41
CA GLY A 41 -15.29 -4.26 4.23
C GLY A 41 -13.82 -3.95 4.48
N GLU A 42 -13.56 -2.73 4.94
CA GLU A 42 -12.21 -2.18 5.18
C GLU A 42 -11.49 -2.89 6.35
N PRO A 43 -10.16 -3.06 6.28
CA PRO A 43 -9.38 -3.62 7.38
C PRO A 43 -9.09 -2.59 8.48
N SER A 44 -8.80 -3.08 9.69
CA SER A 44 -8.28 -2.29 10.81
C SER A 44 -6.88 -2.76 11.21
N ILE A 45 -6.02 -1.84 11.68
CA ILE A 45 -4.72 -2.16 12.29
C ILE A 45 -4.96 -2.88 13.63
N VAL A 46 -4.29 -4.01 13.84
CA VAL A 46 -4.36 -4.77 15.11
C VAL A 46 -3.05 -4.79 15.88
N LYS A 47 -1.92 -4.70 15.18
CA LYS A 47 -0.59 -4.70 15.77
C LYS A 47 0.41 -4.11 14.78
N THR A 48 1.43 -3.45 15.30
CA THR A 48 2.53 -2.93 14.50
C THR A 48 3.89 -3.36 15.03
N GLU A 49 4.89 -3.33 14.15
CA GLU A 49 6.31 -3.46 14.46
C GLU A 49 7.04 -2.37 13.68
N ALA A 50 7.68 -1.44 14.39
CA ALA A 50 8.32 -0.27 13.79
C ALA A 50 9.80 -0.19 14.16
N ASN A 51 10.60 0.36 13.25
CA ASN A 51 11.89 0.94 13.57
C ASN A 51 11.85 2.44 13.24
N ALA A 52 12.20 3.27 14.22
CA ALA A 52 12.28 4.71 14.11
C ALA A 52 13.42 5.22 15.00
N PRO A 53 14.66 5.24 14.51
CA PRO A 53 15.85 5.53 15.33
C PRO A 53 15.81 6.87 16.07
N ASP A 54 15.15 7.89 15.50
CA ASP A 54 14.97 9.22 16.08
C ASP A 54 13.67 9.37 16.89
N GLY A 55 12.88 8.29 16.99
CA GLY A 55 11.56 8.27 17.62
C GLY A 55 10.44 8.95 16.81
N LYS A 56 10.69 9.37 15.57
CA LYS A 56 9.73 10.14 14.76
C LYS A 56 9.56 9.60 13.33
N ILE A 57 10.67 9.43 12.62
CA ILE A 57 10.70 8.90 11.25
C ILE A 57 10.85 7.40 11.30
N ASP A 58 9.86 6.71 10.76
CA ASP A 58 9.95 5.27 10.58
C ASP A 58 10.85 4.97 9.38
N THR A 59 11.92 4.20 9.60
CA THR A 59 12.67 3.54 8.52
C THR A 59 11.99 2.23 8.12
N LYS A 60 11.14 1.69 8.99
CA LYS A 60 10.36 0.48 8.78
C LYS A 60 9.09 0.52 9.64
N LEU A 61 7.97 0.10 9.08
CA LEU A 61 6.74 -0.14 9.84
C LEU A 61 5.95 -1.28 9.19
N TYR A 62 5.75 -2.36 9.95
CA TYR A 62 4.94 -3.51 9.56
C TYR A 62 3.60 -3.44 10.28
N MET A 63 2.53 -3.67 9.52
CA MET A 63 1.16 -3.44 9.94
C MET A 63 0.36 -4.72 9.80
N GLN A 64 0.05 -5.35 10.94
CA GLN A 64 -0.90 -6.46 10.97
C GLN A 64 -2.30 -5.89 10.91
N LEU A 65 -3.09 -6.43 10.00
CA LEU A 65 -4.43 -5.99 9.67
C LEU A 65 -5.43 -7.10 9.93
N LYS A 66 -6.66 -6.74 10.28
CA LYS A 66 -7.78 -7.66 10.36
C LYS A 66 -8.98 -7.10 9.62
N TYR A 67 -9.59 -7.91 8.77
CA TYR A 67 -10.81 -7.57 8.06
C TYR A 67 -12.07 -7.97 8.87
N PRO A 68 -13.26 -7.43 8.54
CA PRO A 68 -14.50 -7.71 9.27
C PRO A 68 -14.88 -9.19 9.33
N ASN A 69 -14.59 -9.95 8.27
CA ASN A 69 -14.83 -11.39 8.22
C ASN A 69 -13.78 -12.24 8.96
N GLY A 70 -12.80 -11.60 9.63
CA GLY A 70 -11.76 -12.27 10.41
C GLY A 70 -10.50 -12.63 9.63
N VAL A 71 -10.44 -12.39 8.32
CA VAL A 71 -9.20 -12.57 7.53
C VAL A 71 -8.12 -11.65 8.08
N ALA A 72 -6.90 -12.18 8.21
CA ALA A 72 -5.72 -11.43 8.59
C ALA A 72 -4.93 -10.99 7.36
N ALA A 73 -4.25 -9.85 7.44
CA ALA A 73 -3.33 -9.36 6.42
C ALA A 73 -2.10 -8.70 7.04
N LEU A 74 -1.10 -8.47 6.19
CA LEU A 74 0.14 -7.81 6.56
C LEU A 74 0.52 -6.83 5.46
N ALA A 75 0.63 -5.55 5.82
CA ALA A 75 1.23 -4.51 5.00
C ALA A 75 2.60 -4.13 5.56
N LYS A 76 3.54 -3.75 4.68
CA LYS A 76 4.91 -3.41 5.07
C LYS A 76 5.36 -2.14 4.34
N GLY A 77 5.84 -1.16 5.11
CA GLY A 77 6.72 -0.11 4.61
C GLY A 77 8.13 -0.37 5.14
N ASP A 78 9.14 -0.37 4.28
CA ASP A 78 10.50 -0.78 4.67
C ASP A 78 11.57 -0.13 3.79
N PHE A 79 12.42 0.68 4.41
CA PHE A 79 13.66 1.23 3.84
C PHE A 79 14.91 0.43 4.24
N GLU A 80 14.76 -0.61 5.06
CA GLU A 80 15.87 -1.44 5.54
C GLU A 80 16.08 -2.68 4.67
N SER A 81 15.23 -2.90 3.66
CA SER A 81 15.35 -4.05 2.77
C SER A 81 16.57 -3.89 1.84
N PRO A 82 17.38 -4.95 1.61
CA PRO A 82 18.59 -4.86 0.78
C PRO A 82 18.31 -4.65 -0.71
N ALA A 83 17.07 -4.89 -1.15
CA ALA A 83 16.63 -4.70 -2.53
C ALA A 83 15.18 -4.19 -2.55
N PHE A 84 14.76 -3.72 -3.73
CA PHE A 84 13.36 -3.40 -3.96
C PHE A 84 12.56 -4.70 -4.13
N ASP A 85 11.48 -4.82 -3.37
CA ASP A 85 10.52 -5.91 -3.45
C ASP A 85 9.13 -5.38 -3.07
N ALA A 86 8.12 -5.70 -3.87
CA ALA A 86 6.76 -5.18 -3.68
C ALA A 86 5.68 -6.18 -4.15
N PRO A 87 5.64 -7.40 -3.58
CA PRO A 87 4.68 -8.40 -3.99
C PRO A 87 3.33 -8.17 -3.31
N LEU A 88 2.25 -8.59 -3.99
CA LEU A 88 0.94 -8.77 -3.36
C LEU A 88 0.59 -10.25 -3.41
N ASN A 89 0.34 -10.83 -2.24
CA ASN A 89 -0.04 -12.22 -2.08
C ASN A 89 -1.45 -12.31 -1.49
N VAL A 90 -2.30 -13.13 -2.09
CA VAL A 90 -3.63 -13.48 -1.57
C VAL A 90 -3.70 -14.99 -1.44
N SER A 91 -3.96 -15.48 -0.24
CA SER A 91 -4.10 -16.90 0.05
C SER A 91 -5.53 -17.22 0.44
N GLY A 92 -6.13 -18.21 -0.21
CA GLY A 92 -7.47 -18.71 0.09
C GLY A 92 -7.47 -20.22 0.28
N SER A 93 -8.62 -20.77 0.67
CA SER A 93 -8.77 -22.21 0.94
C SER A 93 -8.59 -23.11 -0.28
N LYS A 94 -8.68 -22.56 -1.49
CA LYS A 94 -8.59 -23.31 -2.77
C LYS A 94 -7.30 -23.04 -3.54
N GLY A 95 -6.49 -22.09 -3.11
CA GLY A 95 -5.37 -21.62 -3.91
C GLY A 95 -4.84 -20.25 -3.49
N SER A 96 -3.97 -19.69 -4.32
CA SER A 96 -3.33 -18.40 -4.08
C SER A 96 -3.19 -17.57 -5.36
N ILE A 97 -3.02 -16.27 -5.15
CA ILE A 97 -2.65 -15.28 -6.17
C ILE A 97 -1.35 -14.63 -5.72
N HIS A 98 -0.40 -14.53 -6.64
CA HIS A 98 0.86 -13.82 -6.45
C HIS A 98 1.04 -12.80 -7.58
N ILE A 99 1.19 -11.53 -7.20
CA ILE A 99 1.58 -10.44 -8.08
C ILE A 99 3.00 -10.05 -7.66
N PRO A 100 4.03 -10.25 -8.51
CA PRO A 100 5.42 -10.00 -8.11
C PRO A 100 5.70 -8.53 -7.81
N ASN A 101 5.05 -7.61 -8.53
CA ASN A 101 5.19 -6.17 -8.33
C ASN A 101 3.84 -5.46 -8.53
N PHE A 102 3.14 -5.18 -7.43
CA PHE A 102 1.83 -4.53 -7.51
C PHE A 102 1.91 -3.01 -7.68
N VAL A 103 3.06 -2.39 -7.38
CA VAL A 103 3.25 -0.93 -7.44
C VAL A 103 3.72 -0.47 -8.81
N ILE A 104 4.57 -1.25 -9.48
CA ILE A 104 5.12 -0.95 -10.81
C ILE A 104 4.91 -2.18 -11.70
N SER A 105 3.67 -2.40 -12.13
CA SER A 105 3.32 -3.55 -12.99
C SER A 105 4.08 -3.57 -14.32
N GLY A 106 4.65 -2.44 -14.77
CA GLY A 106 5.48 -2.38 -15.98
C GLY A 106 6.83 -3.10 -15.84
N TRP A 107 7.32 -3.35 -14.63
CA TRP A 107 8.54 -4.15 -14.39
C TRP A 107 8.24 -5.65 -14.37
N ASP A 108 7.07 -6.03 -13.88
CA ASP A 108 6.58 -7.41 -13.92
C ASP A 108 5.05 -7.40 -13.95
N ALA A 109 4.48 -7.65 -15.13
CA ALA A 109 3.05 -7.57 -15.38
C ALA A 109 2.30 -8.86 -15.04
N ARG A 110 2.95 -9.84 -14.40
CA ARG A 110 2.37 -11.15 -14.15
C ARG A 110 1.36 -11.10 -13.01
N VAL A 111 0.24 -11.79 -13.21
CA VAL A 111 -0.66 -12.26 -12.15
C VAL A 111 -0.61 -13.78 -12.17
N ILE A 112 -0.02 -14.35 -11.13
CA ILE A 112 0.22 -15.78 -11.03
C ILE A 112 -0.86 -16.37 -10.14
N VAL A 113 -1.66 -17.28 -10.68
CA VAL A 113 -2.78 -17.91 -9.96
C VAL A 113 -2.50 -19.40 -9.86
N ASP A 114 -2.53 -19.94 -8.64
CA ASP A 114 -2.39 -21.36 -8.34
C ASP A 114 -3.67 -21.86 -7.68
N ILE A 115 -4.33 -22.85 -8.31
CA ILE A 115 -5.55 -23.46 -7.78
C ILE A 115 -5.34 -24.98 -7.79
N GLY A 116 -5.34 -25.59 -6.60
CA GLY A 116 -5.17 -27.04 -6.46
C GLY A 116 -3.92 -27.60 -7.15
N GLY A 117 -2.82 -26.83 -7.21
CA GLY A 117 -1.57 -27.21 -7.88
C GLY A 117 -1.53 -26.93 -9.38
N SER A 118 -2.64 -26.44 -9.96
CA SER A 118 -2.69 -25.97 -11.34
C SER A 118 -2.36 -24.48 -11.41
N LYS A 119 -1.19 -24.17 -11.98
CA LYS A 119 -0.69 -22.81 -12.11
C LYS A 119 -1.04 -22.22 -13.48
N ARG A 120 -1.62 -21.02 -13.48
CA ARG A 120 -1.72 -20.17 -14.68
C ARG A 120 -1.05 -18.82 -14.44
N VAL A 121 -0.54 -18.23 -15.51
CA VAL A 121 0.11 -16.91 -15.48
C VAL A 121 -0.62 -16.01 -16.46
N GLU A 122 -1.29 -15.00 -15.93
CA GLU A 122 -1.91 -13.93 -16.70
C GLU A 122 -0.90 -12.78 -16.83
N HIS A 123 -0.91 -12.08 -17.95
CA HIS A 123 -0.05 -10.91 -18.18
C HIS A 123 -0.94 -9.70 -18.42
N LEU A 124 -0.81 -8.68 -17.57
CA LEU A 124 -1.50 -7.42 -17.76
C LEU A 124 -0.96 -6.70 -19.01
N PRO A 125 -1.78 -5.86 -19.67
CA PRO A 125 -1.33 -5.10 -20.83
C PRO A 125 -0.09 -4.27 -20.54
N SER A 126 0.76 -4.07 -21.55
CA SER A 126 2.00 -3.28 -21.45
C SER A 126 1.80 -1.77 -21.34
N ILE A 127 0.56 -1.29 -21.43
CA ILE A 127 0.23 0.12 -21.23
C ILE A 127 0.51 0.49 -19.78
N SER A 128 1.25 1.58 -19.59
CA SER A 128 1.63 2.08 -18.27
C SER A 128 0.41 2.37 -17.39
N THR A 129 0.51 2.04 -16.11
CA THR A 129 -0.51 2.39 -15.10
C THR A 129 -0.77 3.89 -15.05
N TYR A 130 0.26 4.71 -15.28
CA TYR A 130 0.13 6.16 -15.38
C TYR A 130 -0.75 6.59 -16.56
N THR A 131 -0.74 5.87 -17.69
CA THR A 131 -1.63 6.15 -18.82
C THR A 131 -3.09 5.92 -18.40
N TYR A 132 -3.40 4.82 -17.72
CA TYR A 132 -4.75 4.58 -17.22
C TYR A 132 -5.20 5.62 -16.19
N GLN A 133 -4.30 6.08 -15.31
CA GLN A 133 -4.58 7.13 -14.33
C GLN A 133 -4.87 8.47 -15.02
N LEU A 134 -4.10 8.85 -16.04
CA LEU A 134 -4.33 10.08 -16.80
C LEU A 134 -5.63 10.03 -17.60
N LEU A 135 -5.97 8.88 -18.19
CA LEU A 135 -7.26 8.69 -18.86
C LEU A 135 -8.43 8.81 -17.88
N ALA A 136 -8.32 8.24 -16.68
CA ALA A 136 -9.34 8.36 -15.65
C ALA A 136 -9.52 9.81 -15.17
N LEU A 137 -8.42 10.57 -15.05
CA LEU A 137 -8.47 11.99 -14.73
C LEU A 137 -9.15 12.80 -15.85
N ALA A 138 -8.76 12.58 -17.11
CA ALA A 138 -9.37 13.26 -18.26
C ALA A 138 -10.87 12.96 -18.36
N ASP A 139 -11.26 11.69 -18.22
CA ASP A 139 -12.67 11.27 -18.18
C ASP A 139 -13.46 11.94 -17.04
N ALA A 140 -12.84 12.14 -15.88
CA ALA A 140 -13.50 12.83 -14.75
C ALA A 140 -13.72 14.32 -15.05
N ILE A 141 -12.76 14.97 -15.70
CA ILE A 141 -12.84 16.41 -16.06
C ILE A 141 -13.82 16.62 -17.22
N ASP A 142 -13.65 15.89 -18.31
CA ASP A 142 -14.37 16.13 -19.57
C ASP A 142 -15.77 15.53 -19.56
N LEU A 143 -15.94 14.37 -18.92
CA LEU A 143 -17.18 13.58 -18.97
C LEU A 143 -17.89 13.48 -17.63
N GLY A 144 -17.30 14.00 -16.55
CA GLY A 144 -17.87 13.91 -15.20
C GLY A 144 -17.93 12.47 -14.66
N LYS A 145 -17.07 11.56 -15.13
CA LYS A 145 -17.06 10.18 -14.62
C LYS A 145 -16.62 10.15 -13.14
N PRO A 146 -17.16 9.21 -12.33
CA PRO A 146 -16.72 9.04 -10.95
C PRO A 146 -15.23 8.70 -10.84
N VAL A 147 -14.55 9.35 -9.89
CA VAL A 147 -13.16 9.03 -9.53
C VAL A 147 -13.17 7.92 -8.47
N LYS A 148 -12.48 6.81 -8.74
CA LYS A 148 -12.42 5.67 -7.79
C LYS A 148 -11.68 6.03 -6.49
N THR A 149 -10.62 6.82 -6.61
CA THR A 149 -9.79 7.31 -5.51
C THR A 149 -10.16 8.75 -5.19
N ASP A 150 -11.42 8.97 -4.80
CA ASP A 150 -11.94 10.30 -4.50
C ASP A 150 -11.47 10.81 -3.12
N ALA A 151 -11.96 11.97 -2.68
CA ALA A 151 -11.60 12.54 -1.38
C ALA A 151 -12.03 11.65 -0.19
N LYS A 152 -13.10 10.87 -0.32
CA LYS A 152 -13.54 9.96 0.75
C LYS A 152 -12.60 8.76 0.86
N ASP A 153 -12.18 8.22 -0.27
CA ASP A 153 -11.17 7.17 -0.32
C ASP A 153 -9.82 7.66 0.23
N ALA A 154 -9.38 8.86 -0.16
CA ALA A 154 -8.16 9.48 0.35
C ALA A 154 -8.21 9.70 1.88
N LEU A 155 -9.37 10.13 2.42
CA LEU A 155 -9.56 10.27 3.86
C LEU A 155 -9.48 8.91 4.58
N ALA A 156 -10.11 7.87 4.04
CA ALA A 156 -10.04 6.53 4.62
C ALA A 156 -8.61 5.98 4.62
N GLN A 157 -7.84 6.25 3.56
CA GLN A 157 -6.41 5.93 3.50
C GLN A 157 -5.62 6.66 4.60
N ALA A 158 -5.84 7.98 4.75
CA ALA A 158 -5.15 8.79 5.75
C ALA A 158 -5.46 8.32 7.18
N ILE A 159 -6.73 8.00 7.48
CA ILE A 159 -7.14 7.45 8.78
C ILE A 159 -6.40 6.13 9.09
N LEU A 160 -6.24 5.26 8.09
CA LEU A 160 -5.56 3.97 8.29
C LEU A 160 -4.05 4.15 8.50
N ILE A 161 -3.43 5.12 7.83
CA ILE A 161 -2.02 5.50 8.05
C ILE A 161 -1.83 6.06 9.47
N ASP A 162 -2.71 6.96 9.92
CA ASP A 162 -2.67 7.52 11.28
C ASP A 162 -2.88 6.42 12.34
N ALA A 163 -3.75 5.44 12.08
CA ALA A 163 -3.93 4.28 12.93
C ALA A 163 -2.64 3.43 13.04
N ALA A 164 -1.88 3.31 11.96
CA ALA A 164 -0.59 2.61 11.99
C ALA A 164 0.45 3.36 12.82
N TYR A 165 0.52 4.69 12.71
CA TYR A 165 1.43 5.51 13.51
C TYR A 165 1.09 5.48 15.00
N THR A 166 -0.18 5.72 15.34
CA THR A 166 -0.66 5.68 16.73
C THR A 166 -0.47 4.31 17.37
N SER A 167 -0.78 3.22 16.65
CA SER A 167 -0.54 1.85 17.13
C SER A 167 0.95 1.56 17.37
N SER A 168 1.86 2.31 16.75
CA SER A 168 3.32 2.17 16.87
C SER A 168 3.94 3.13 17.88
N ASN A 169 3.14 3.93 18.60
CA ASN A 169 3.61 5.04 19.44
C ASN A 169 4.49 6.05 18.69
N LEU A 170 4.30 6.19 17.38
CA LEU A 170 4.97 7.20 16.57
C LEU A 170 4.08 8.44 16.44
N PRO A 171 4.67 9.64 16.37
CA PRO A 171 3.89 10.85 16.19
C PRO A 171 3.26 10.87 14.80
N LEU A 172 2.02 11.36 14.72
CA LEU A 172 1.35 11.64 13.45
C LEU A 172 2.19 12.60 12.60
N ARG A 173 2.01 12.55 11.29
CA ARG A 173 2.76 13.43 10.38
C ARG A 173 2.31 14.88 10.56
N PRO A 174 3.23 15.85 10.45
CA PRO A 174 2.91 17.25 10.71
C PRO A 174 1.85 17.76 9.73
N THR A 175 0.98 18.64 10.23
CA THR A 175 0.05 19.39 9.41
C THR A 175 0.65 20.77 9.14
N PHE A 176 0.79 21.13 7.87
CA PHE A 176 1.12 22.51 7.53
C PHE A 176 -0.13 23.36 7.70
N LYS A 177 -0.04 24.41 8.53
CA LYS A 177 -1.00 25.51 8.45
C LYS A 177 -0.64 26.32 7.22
N ILE A 178 -1.39 26.10 6.14
CA ILE A 178 -1.36 26.94 4.94
C ILE A 178 -2.13 28.23 5.22
#